data_AF-A0A2T6D812-F1
#
_entry.id   AF-A0A2T6D812-F1
#
_cell.length_a   1.000
_cell.length_b   1.000
_cell.length_c   1.000
_cell.angle_alpha   90.00
_cell.angle_beta   90.00
_cell.angle_gamma   90.00
#
_symmetry.space_group_name_H-M   'P 1'
#
loop_
_entity.id
_entity.type
_entity.pdbx_description
1 polymer ?
#
loop_
_entity_poly.entity_id
_entity_poly.type
_entity_poly.pdbx_seq_one_letter_code
_entity_poly.pdbx_strand_id
1 'polypeptide(L)'
;MFSALFLAAATRSLSAPMSIWLKLGIAVVALIIVVSILRKLAQMNKVLLAVVVLLVCTFVGFNWIYERNEPAWATPVVSKLANFFPTKNSMK
;
A
#
# COMPACT_ATOMS: atom_id res chain seq x y z
N MET A 1 43.28 -7.94 8.64
CA MET A 1 42.62 -7.50 7.40
C MET A 1 41.09 -7.62 7.44
N PHE A 2 40.48 -8.67 8.00
CA PHE A 2 39.01 -8.80 8.09
C PHE A 2 38.31 -7.75 8.98
N SER A 3 38.96 -7.28 10.06
CA SER A 3 38.39 -6.28 10.97
C SER A 3 38.17 -4.90 10.30
N ALA A 4 39.11 -4.46 9.45
CA ALA A 4 39.01 -3.19 8.74
C ALA A 4 37.85 -3.17 7.72
N LEU A 5 37.56 -4.31 7.09
CA LEU A 5 36.47 -4.44 6.12
C LEU A 5 35.10 -4.40 6.80
N PHE A 6 34.99 -4.96 8.00
CA PHE A 6 33.79 -4.87 8.84
C PHE A 6 33.53 -3.46 9.37
N LEU A 7 34.58 -2.76 9.83
CA LEU A 7 34.45 -1.37 10.28
C LEU A 7 34.06 -0.43 9.11
N ALA A 8 34.63 -0.64 7.93
CA ALA A 8 34.28 0.13 6.74
C ALA A 8 32.86 -0.15 6.23
N ALA A 9 32.39 -1.39 6.34
CA ALA A 9 31.01 -1.75 6.02
C ALA A 9 30.01 -1.17 7.04
N ALA A 10 30.39 -1.14 8.32
CA ALA A 10 29.57 -0.58 9.40
C ALA A 10 29.45 0.95 9.28
N THR A 11 30.51 1.69 8.96
CA THR A 11 30.44 3.16 8.82
C THR A 11 29.62 3.61 7.59
N ARG A 12 29.53 2.75 6.56
CA ARG A 12 28.73 3.00 5.36
C ARG A 12 27.21 2.91 5.59
N SER A 13 26.76 2.15 6.60
CA SER A 13 25.32 2.04 6.92
C SER A 13 24.83 3.15 7.87
N LEU A 14 25.71 3.71 8.70
CA LEU A 14 25.38 4.82 9.60
C LEU A 14 25.27 6.18 8.89
N SER A 15 25.87 6.33 7.71
CA SER A 15 25.78 7.54 6.87
C SER A 15 24.56 7.53 5.94
N ALA A 16 23.66 6.55 6.08
CA ALA A 16 22.40 6.55 5.37
C ALA A 16 21.52 7.71 5.88
N PRO A 17 20.96 8.55 4.99
CA PRO A 17 20.09 9.64 5.40
C PRO A 17 18.91 9.10 6.22
N MET A 18 18.57 9.76 7.33
CA MET A 18 17.47 9.40 8.25
C MET A 18 16.14 9.07 7.54
N SER A 19 15.92 9.64 6.35
CA SER A 19 14.79 9.31 5.47
C SER A 19 14.67 7.83 5.12
N ILE A 20 15.78 7.10 4.99
CA ILE A 20 15.79 5.65 4.69
C ILE A 20 15.34 4.87 5.92
N TRP A 21 15.83 5.23 7.09
CA TRP A 21 15.46 4.60 8.35
C TRP A 21 13.99 4.82 8.69
N LEU A 22 13.45 6.01 8.43
CA LEU A 22 12.02 6.30 8.56
C LEU A 22 11.17 5.48 7.58
N LYS A 23 11.55 5.43 6.29
CA LYS A 23 10.85 4.61 5.29
C LYS A 23 10.87 3.12 5.66
N LEU A 24 12.01 2.63 6.15
CA LEU A 24 12.16 1.25 6.62
C LEU A 24 11.29 0.97 7.85
N GLY A 25 11.27 1.88 8.83
CA GLY A 25 10.39 1.79 10.00
C GLY A 25 8.91 1.74 9.61
N ILE A 26 8.48 2.64 8.72
CA ILE A 26 7.11 2.65 8.19
C ILE A 26 6.79 1.35 7.44
N ALA A 27 7.72 0.86 6.61
CA ALA A 27 7.53 -0.39 5.87
C ALA A 27 7.36 -1.60 6.82
N VAL A 28 8.16 -1.68 7.89
CA VAL A 28 8.06 -2.73 8.91
C VAL A 28 6.73 -2.64 9.66
N VAL A 29 6.30 -1.45 10.06
CA VAL A 29 5.00 -1.24 10.71
C VAL A 29 3.86 -1.64 9.78
N ALA A 30 3.90 -1.23 8.51
CA ALA A 30 2.92 -1.61 7.51
C ALA A 30 2.86 -3.14 7.33
N LEU A 31 4.02 -3.81 7.27
CA LEU A 31 4.08 -5.27 7.19
C LEU A 31 3.44 -5.95 8.41
N ILE A 32 3.71 -5.46 9.63
CA ILE A 32 3.11 -5.99 10.86
C ILE A 32 1.59 -5.82 10.82
N ILE A 33 1.09 -4.66 10.39
CA ILE A 33 -0.34 -4.41 10.25
C ILE A 33 -0.95 -5.39 9.24
N VAL A 34 -0.36 -5.55 8.06
CA VAL A 34 -0.81 -6.48 7.03
C VAL A 34 -0.84 -7.92 7.55
N VAL A 35 0.24 -8.39 8.19
CA VAL A 35 0.31 -9.74 8.75
C VAL A 35 -0.72 -9.94 9.87
N SER A 36 -0.93 -8.94 10.72
CA SER A 36 -1.93 -8.99 11.80
C SER A 36 -3.35 -9.09 11.24
N ILE A 37 -3.65 -8.29 10.21
CA ILE A 37 -4.93 -8.34 9.49
C ILE A 37 -5.09 -9.71 8.84
N LEU A 38 -4.10 -10.19 8.09
CA LEU A 38 -4.14 -11.51 7.45
C LEU A 38 -4.35 -12.65 8.46
N ARG A 39 -3.71 -12.57 9.63
CA ARG A 39 -3.85 -13.58 10.68
C ARG A 39 -5.26 -13.56 11.28
N LYS A 40 -5.85 -12.37 11.49
CA LYS A 40 -7.26 -12.24 11.91
C LYS A 40 -8.22 -12.74 10.82
N LEU A 41 -7.98 -12.36 9.57
CA LEU A 41 -8.75 -12.80 8.40
C LEU A 41 -8.69 -14.33 8.21
N ALA A 42 -7.54 -14.96 8.44
CA ALA A 42 -7.37 -16.42 8.35
C ALA A 42 -8.13 -17.17 9.46
N GLN A 43 -8.47 -16.52 10.56
CA GLN A 43 -9.31 -17.07 11.63
C GLN A 43 -10.79 -16.76 11.42
N MET A 44 -11.15 -15.91 10.45
CA MET A 44 -12.52 -15.54 10.14
C MET A 44 -13.16 -16.50 9.14
N ASN A 45 -14.49 -16.61 9.20
CA ASN A 45 -15.27 -17.32 8.19
C ASN A 45 -14.97 -16.75 6.79
N LYS A 46 -14.70 -17.59 5.80
CA LYS A 46 -14.32 -17.19 4.42
C LYS A 46 -15.33 -16.22 3.80
N VAL A 47 -16.60 -16.33 4.20
CA VAL A 47 -17.68 -15.40 3.82
C VAL A 47 -17.42 -13.98 4.32
N LEU A 48 -17.03 -13.83 5.58
CA LEU A 48 -16.77 -12.52 6.19
C LEU A 48 -15.53 -11.85 5.56
N LEU A 49 -14.51 -12.65 5.25
CA LEU A 49 -13.34 -12.19 4.51
C LEU A 49 -13.73 -11.67 3.12
N ALA A 50 -14.56 -12.41 2.39
CA ALA A 50 -15.07 -11.98 1.08
C ALA A 50 -15.84 -10.66 1.17
N VAL A 51 -16.68 -10.48 2.20
CA VAL A 51 -17.42 -9.23 2.43
C VAL A 51 -16.46 -8.06 2.70
N VAL A 52 -15.45 -8.25 3.56
CA VAL A 52 -14.46 -7.20 3.87
C VAL A 52 -13.65 -6.83 2.63
N VAL A 53 -13.16 -7.81 1.87
CA VAL A 53 -12.42 -7.56 0.63
C VAL A 53 -13.27 -6.81 -0.38
N LEU A 54 -14.53 -7.22 -0.56
CA LEU A 54 -15.46 -6.55 -1.47
C LEU A 54 -15.69 -5.09 -1.07
N LEU A 55 -15.89 -4.82 0.22
CA LEU A 55 -16.04 -3.47 0.74
C LEU A 55 -14.78 -2.63 0.48
N VAL A 56 -13.60 -3.14 0.82
CA VAL A 56 -12.33 -2.43 0.61
C VAL A 56 -12.11 -2.13 -0.87
N CYS A 57 -12.29 -3.12 -1.76
CA CYS A 57 -12.19 -2.92 -3.21
C CYS A 57 -13.19 -1.88 -3.71
N THR A 58 -14.40 -1.86 -3.16
CA THR A 58 -15.44 -0.88 -3.51
C THR A 58 -15.05 0.53 -3.08
N PHE A 59 -14.62 0.71 -1.82
CA PHE A 59 -14.19 2.03 -1.32
C PHE A 59 -12.97 2.56 -2.07
N VAL A 60 -11.94 1.72 -2.28
CA VAL A 60 -10.73 2.10 -3.01
C VAL A 60 -11.05 2.36 -4.48
N GLY A 61 -11.81 1.49 -5.13
CA GLY A 61 -12.21 1.66 -6.52
C GLY A 61 -13.05 2.91 -6.75
N PHE A 62 -13.99 3.22 -5.86
CA PHE A 62 -14.71 4.49 -5.92
C PHE A 62 -13.82 5.67 -5.62
N ASN A 63 -12.92 5.61 -4.63
CA ASN A 63 -11.96 6.69 -4.39
C ASN A 63 -11.11 6.98 -5.64
N TRP A 64 -10.62 5.93 -6.32
CA TRP A 64 -9.92 6.06 -7.60
C TRP A 64 -10.77 6.74 -8.67
N ILE A 65 -12.04 6.33 -8.85
CA ILE A 65 -12.94 6.95 -9.84
C ILE A 65 -13.25 8.42 -9.49
N TYR A 66 -13.52 8.72 -8.21
CA TYR A 66 -13.92 10.04 -7.76
C TYR A 66 -12.77 11.04 -7.70
N GLU A 67 -11.61 10.65 -7.19
CA GLU A 67 -10.43 11.52 -7.01
C GLU A 67 -9.43 11.40 -8.17
N ARG A 68 -9.62 10.45 -9.10
CA ARG A 68 -8.72 10.16 -10.22
C ARG A 68 -7.25 10.04 -9.77
N ASN A 69 -7.04 9.41 -8.62
CA ASN A 69 -5.75 9.18 -7.97
C ASN A 69 -5.26 7.72 -8.12
N GLU A 70 -5.68 7.06 -9.20
CA GLU A 70 -5.33 5.67 -9.49
C GLU A 70 -3.86 5.50 -9.93
N PRO A 71 -3.23 4.35 -9.63
CA PRO A 71 -1.90 4.03 -10.14
C PRO A 71 -1.95 3.73 -11.64
N ALA A 72 -0.85 3.96 -12.37
CA ALA A 72 -0.79 3.85 -13.84
C ALA A 72 -1.23 2.48 -14.40
N TRP A 73 -1.07 1.40 -13.64
CA TRP A 73 -1.50 0.06 -14.04
C TRP A 73 -3.03 -0.13 -13.93
N ALA A 74 -3.71 0.63 -13.07
CA ALA A 74 -5.15 0.56 -12.86
C ALA A 74 -5.93 1.46 -13.82
N THR A 75 -5.28 2.49 -14.39
CA THR A 75 -5.85 3.44 -15.35
C THR A 75 -6.68 2.82 -16.48
N PRO A 76 -6.29 1.71 -17.16
CA PRO A 76 -7.11 1.16 -18.25
C PRO A 76 -8.44 0.55 -17.78
N VAL A 77 -8.50 0.09 -16.54
CA VAL A 77 -9.74 -0.45 -15.94
C VAL A 77 -10.58 0.69 -15.38
N VAL A 78 -9.95 1.58 -14.61
CA VAL A 78 -10.67 2.67 -13.94
C VAL A 78 -11.22 3.67 -14.96
N SER A 79 -10.50 3.99 -16.04
CA SER A 79 -11.03 4.86 -17.12
C SER A 79 -12.30 4.32 -17.78
N LYS A 80 -12.42 3.00 -17.96
CA LYS A 80 -13.63 2.36 -18.50
C LYS A 80 -14.79 2.46 -17.51
N LEU A 81 -14.53 2.22 -16.23
CA LEU A 81 -15.53 2.31 -15.17
C LEU A 81 -15.95 3.76 -14.89
N ALA A 82 -15.03 4.72 -14.97
CA ALA A 82 -15.28 6.12 -14.75
C ALA A 82 -16.23 6.75 -15.79
N ASN A 83 -16.38 6.16 -16.99
CA ASN A 83 -17.40 6.59 -17.94
C ASN A 83 -18.83 6.22 -17.52
N PHE A 84 -18.98 5.23 -16.63
CA PHE A 84 -20.29 4.79 -16.11
C PHE A 84 -20.67 5.48 -14.80
N PHE A 85 -19.68 5.90 -14.00
CA PHE A 85 -19.91 6.48 -12.68
C PHE A 85 -19.62 7.99 -12.66
N PRO A 86 -20.46 8.80 -12.00
CA PRO A 86 -20.26 10.25 -11.94
C PRO A 86 -18.95 10.58 -11.24
N THR A 87 -18.14 11.40 -11.88
CA THR A 87 -16.90 11.93 -11.31
C THR A 87 -17.17 13.29 -10.68
N LYS A 88 -16.35 13.70 -9.71
CA LYS A 88 -16.45 15.02 -9.06
C LYS A 88 -16.41 16.19 -10.07
N ASN A 89 -15.87 15.96 -11.27
CA ASN A 89 -15.75 16.94 -12.34
C ASN A 89 -16.99 17.05 -13.23
N SER A 90 -18.04 16.23 -13.03
CA SER A 90 -19.30 16.33 -13.78
C SER A 90 -20.20 17.49 -13.33
N MET A 91 -19.81 18.23 -12.28
CA MET A 91 -20.48 19.45 -11.83
C MET A 91 -19.57 20.67 -11.98
N LYS A 92 -19.12 20.93 -13.21
CA LYS A 92 -18.62 22.25 -13.64
C LYS A 92 -19.14 22.55 -15.03
#